data_AF-A0A0N1LUG6-F1
#
_entry.id   AF-A0A0N1LUG6-F1
#
_cell.length_a   1.000
_cell.length_b   1.000
_cell.length_c   1.000
_cell.angle_alpha   90.00
_cell.angle_beta   90.00
_cell.angle_gamma   90.00
#
_symmetry.space_group_name_H-M   'P 1'
#
loop_
_entity.id
_entity.type
_entity.pdbx_description
1 polymer ?
#
loop_
_entity_poly.entity_id
_entity_poly.type
_entity_poly.pdbx_seq_one_letter_code
_entity_poly.pdbx_strand_id
1 'polypeptide(L)'
;MEWSDLAKQVIALGAPMLGSALGGPLGGAAGQILSEVVGAAPTPSAVQASLPSVDPDKIAEAEARWAAAIQAEAETQRTAISETHATIRAEIASSDAIQRWWRPAYAWELTLECAALWTVLVHEFWTGDIQTINALIGATALLATYWAFRFGVLGVYVSGRTREKVCAATGQDAPGAIEKLVKAVVKKK
;
A
#
# COMPACT_ATOMS: atom_id res chain seq x y z
N MET A 1 29.83 18.05 7.93
CA MET A 1 30.35 16.69 7.82
C MET A 1 29.18 15.77 8.00
N GLU A 2 28.99 14.86 7.08
CA GLU A 2 27.88 13.92 7.09
C GLU A 2 28.36 12.54 7.55
N TRP A 3 27.47 11.73 8.12
CA TRP A 3 27.78 10.35 8.52
C TRP A 3 28.29 9.50 7.35
N SER A 4 27.87 9.84 6.13
CA SER A 4 28.31 9.20 4.89
C SER A 4 29.81 9.33 4.62
N ASP A 5 30.45 10.38 5.15
CA ASP A 5 31.88 10.62 4.97
C ASP A 5 32.72 9.59 5.77
N LEU A 6 32.15 9.04 6.84
CA LEU A 6 32.78 8.03 7.70
C LEU A 6 32.56 6.60 7.21
N ALA A 7 31.55 6.38 6.37
CA ALA A 7 31.16 5.05 5.88
C ALA A 7 32.36 4.25 5.33
N LYS A 8 33.18 4.87 4.47
CA LYS A 8 34.36 4.21 3.87
C LYS A 8 35.43 3.84 4.89
N GLN A 9 35.64 4.68 5.92
CA GLN A 9 36.62 4.42 6.98
C GLN A 9 36.15 3.27 7.87
N VAL A 10 34.87 3.25 8.24
CA VAL A 10 34.28 2.19 9.06
C VAL A 10 34.25 0.84 8.33
N ILE A 11 33.96 0.84 7.02
CA ILE A 11 34.08 -0.37 6.17
C ILE A 11 35.53 -0.88 6.15
N ALA A 12 36.50 0.03 5.98
CA ALA A 12 37.93 -0.33 5.94
C ALA A 12 38.44 -0.89 7.28
N LEU A 13 37.83 -0.50 8.41
CA LEU A 13 38.12 -1.00 9.75
C LEU A 13 37.42 -2.34 10.08
N GLY A 14 36.66 -2.92 9.13
CA GLY A 14 36.08 -4.25 9.27
C GLY A 14 34.62 -4.29 9.73
N ALA A 15 33.90 -3.16 9.72
CA ALA A 15 32.47 -3.07 10.04
C ALA A 15 31.63 -2.70 8.78
N PRO A 16 31.42 -3.67 7.86
CA PRO A 16 30.77 -3.40 6.58
C PRO A 16 29.28 -3.05 6.69
N MET A 17 28.51 -3.67 7.60
CA MET A 17 27.07 -3.40 7.75
C MET A 17 26.86 -2.02 8.37
N LEU A 18 27.58 -1.70 9.44
CA LEU A 18 27.51 -0.40 10.11
C LEU A 18 28.02 0.70 9.17
N GLY A 19 29.10 0.46 8.43
CA GLY A 19 29.59 1.38 7.42
C GLY A 19 28.60 1.62 6.27
N SER A 20 27.89 0.58 5.81
CA SER A 20 26.81 0.74 4.81
C SER A 20 25.61 1.52 5.35
N ALA A 21 25.28 1.33 6.63
CA ALA A 21 24.20 2.04 7.29
C ALA A 21 24.54 3.53 7.49
N LEU A 22 25.79 3.85 7.86
CA LEU A 22 26.34 5.21 7.94
C LEU A 22 26.27 5.96 6.60
N GLY A 23 26.49 5.26 5.49
CA GLY A 23 26.37 5.80 4.14
C GLY A 23 24.94 5.90 3.61
N GLY A 24 23.97 5.33 4.33
CA GLY A 24 22.57 5.21 3.92
C GLY A 24 21.60 6.07 4.73
N PRO A 25 20.29 5.92 4.50
CA PRO A 25 19.25 6.68 5.21
C PRO A 25 19.20 6.38 6.72
N LEU A 26 19.85 5.31 7.17
CA LEU A 26 19.96 4.92 8.57
C LEU A 26 21.22 5.48 9.25
N GLY A 27 21.97 6.38 8.60
CA GLY A 27 23.27 6.81 9.08
C GLY A 27 23.26 7.54 10.42
N GLY A 28 22.16 8.21 10.77
CA GLY A 28 21.99 8.80 12.09
C GLY A 28 21.93 7.76 13.22
N ALA A 29 21.21 6.65 13.02
CA ALA A 29 21.09 5.59 14.01
C ALA A 29 22.38 4.76 14.13
N ALA A 30 23.00 4.44 12.98
CA ALA A 30 24.30 3.76 12.97
C ALA A 30 25.41 4.63 13.59
N GLY A 31 25.34 5.95 13.38
CA GLY A 31 26.25 6.93 13.99
C GLY A 31 26.14 7.02 15.50
N GLN A 32 24.92 6.92 16.05
CA GLN A 32 24.70 6.87 17.49
C GLN A 32 25.35 5.63 18.12
N ILE A 33 25.09 4.44 17.58
CA ILE A 33 25.68 3.19 18.09
C ILE A 33 27.22 3.22 18.00
N LEU A 34 27.77 3.75 16.90
CA LEU A 34 29.21 3.93 16.77
C LEU A 34 29.77 4.90 17.80
N SER A 35 29.09 6.04 18.04
CA SER A 35 29.54 7.05 19.00
C SER A 35 29.54 6.53 20.45
N GLU A 36 28.57 5.70 20.82
CA GLU A 36 28.48 5.08 22.15
C GLU A 36 29.62 4.10 22.40
N VAL A 37 29.96 3.27 21.41
CA VAL A 37 31.03 2.27 21.54
C VAL A 37 32.42 2.91 21.51
N VAL A 38 32.57 3.96 20.70
CA VAL A 38 33.81 4.75 20.62
C VAL A 38 33.97 5.69 21.82
N GLY A 39 32.89 6.02 22.52
CA GLY A 39 32.89 6.93 23.68
C GLY A 39 33.04 8.41 23.30
N ALA A 40 32.62 8.78 22.09
CA ALA A 40 32.66 10.15 21.59
C ALA A 40 31.26 10.79 21.61
N ALA A 41 31.20 12.12 21.46
CA ALA A 41 29.92 12.79 21.26
C ALA A 41 29.23 12.25 19.98
N PRO A 42 27.89 12.18 19.92
CA PRO A 42 27.13 11.65 18.79
C PRO A 42 27.10 12.64 17.60
N THR A 43 28.26 13.11 17.19
CA THR A 43 28.47 13.99 16.04
C THR A 43 29.51 13.38 15.09
N PRO A 44 29.33 13.50 13.77
CA PRO A 44 30.26 12.92 12.79
C PRO A 44 31.71 13.37 13.01
N SER A 45 31.93 14.63 13.36
CA SER A 45 33.26 15.19 13.59
C SER A 45 33.94 14.64 14.84
N ALA A 46 33.20 14.41 15.93
CA ALA A 46 33.76 13.86 17.17
C ALA A 46 34.13 12.39 16.99
N VAL A 47 33.26 11.60 16.34
CA VAL A 47 33.52 10.18 16.07
C VAL A 47 34.73 10.02 15.14
N GLN A 48 34.89 10.88 14.13
CA GLN A 48 36.07 10.87 13.26
C GLN A 48 37.38 11.15 13.99
N ALA A 49 37.38 12.08 14.95
CA ALA A 49 38.58 12.40 15.71
C ALA A 49 39.06 11.22 16.58
N SER A 50 38.11 10.40 17.05
CA SER A 50 38.39 9.20 17.84
C SER A 50 38.62 7.93 17.01
N LEU A 51 38.06 7.83 15.81
CA LEU A 51 38.14 6.64 14.94
C LEU A 51 39.58 6.11 14.70
N PRO A 52 40.61 6.96 14.47
CA PRO A 52 41.99 6.50 14.27
C PRO A 52 42.66 5.88 15.49
N SER A 53 42.18 6.17 16.71
CA SER A 53 42.76 5.68 17.97
C SER A 53 41.93 4.57 18.62
N VAL A 54 40.86 4.13 17.95
CA VAL A 54 39.97 3.07 18.44
C VAL A 54 40.52 1.69 18.09
N ASP A 55 40.45 0.80 19.06
CA ASP A 55 40.80 -0.61 18.92
C ASP A 55 39.85 -1.30 17.91
N PRO A 56 40.36 -2.06 16.92
CA PRO A 56 39.54 -2.85 16.00
C PRO A 56 38.47 -3.72 16.70
N ASP A 57 38.73 -4.21 17.91
CA ASP A 57 37.76 -5.01 18.67
C ASP A 57 36.51 -4.21 19.06
N LYS A 58 36.64 -2.91 19.31
CA LYS A 58 35.49 -2.03 19.58
C LYS A 58 34.66 -1.76 18.34
N ILE A 59 35.29 -1.69 17.16
CA ILE A 59 34.56 -1.54 15.90
C ILE A 59 33.76 -2.81 15.58
N ALA A 60 34.32 -3.99 15.86
CA ALA A 60 33.59 -5.25 15.77
C ALA A 60 32.42 -5.34 16.77
N GLU A 61 32.58 -4.81 17.98
CA GLU A 61 31.48 -4.71 18.95
C GLU A 61 30.36 -3.79 18.44
N ALA A 62 30.69 -2.65 17.85
CA ALA A 62 29.71 -1.73 17.26
C ALA A 62 28.92 -2.40 16.12
N GLU A 63 29.61 -3.12 15.24
CA GLU A 63 29.00 -3.92 14.16
C GLU A 63 28.04 -4.98 14.73
N ALA A 64 28.44 -5.70 15.78
CA ALA A 64 27.61 -6.70 16.43
C ALA A 64 26.35 -6.10 17.08
N ARG A 65 26.48 -4.94 17.75
CA ARG A 65 25.34 -4.21 18.32
C ARG A 65 24.38 -3.73 17.24
N TRP A 66 24.90 -3.23 16.12
CA TRP A 66 24.09 -2.83 14.97
C TRP A 66 23.33 -4.02 14.37
N ALA A 67 24.01 -5.14 14.16
CA ALA A 67 23.39 -6.36 13.66
C ALA A 67 22.28 -6.88 14.60
N ALA A 68 22.51 -6.85 15.92
CA ALA A 68 21.51 -7.23 16.91
C ALA A 68 20.28 -6.29 16.91
N ALA A 69 20.49 -4.98 16.78
CA ALA A 69 19.40 -4.00 16.71
C ALA A 69 18.50 -4.24 15.48
N ILE A 70 19.11 -4.47 14.31
CA ILE A 70 18.37 -4.78 13.08
C ILE A 70 17.60 -6.10 13.20
N GLN A 71 18.19 -7.12 13.83
CA GLN A 71 17.50 -8.39 14.06
C GLN A 71 16.29 -8.24 14.99
N ALA A 72 16.42 -7.44 16.07
CA ALA A 72 15.31 -7.17 16.99
C ALA A 72 14.16 -6.40 16.32
N GLU A 73 14.49 -5.40 15.50
CA GLU A 73 13.48 -4.69 14.70
C GLU A 73 12.81 -5.60 13.67
N ALA A 74 13.58 -6.45 12.98
CA ALA A 74 13.07 -7.40 12.01
C ALA A 74 12.14 -8.44 12.67
N GLU A 75 12.45 -8.91 13.89
CA GLU A 75 11.60 -9.83 14.63
C GLU A 75 10.29 -9.16 15.10
N THR A 76 10.36 -7.90 15.52
CA THR A 76 9.19 -7.09 15.85
C THR A 76 8.28 -6.91 14.64
N GLN A 77 8.85 -6.54 13.49
CA GLN A 77 8.11 -6.41 12.23
C GLN A 77 7.52 -7.74 11.78
N ARG A 78 8.29 -8.83 11.89
CA ARG A 78 7.82 -10.18 11.54
C ARG A 78 6.59 -10.57 12.37
N THR A 79 6.60 -10.26 13.66
CA THR A 79 5.49 -10.53 14.58
C THR A 79 4.26 -9.68 14.20
N ALA A 80 4.45 -8.39 13.96
CA ALA A 80 3.35 -7.51 13.53
C ALA A 80 2.73 -7.97 12.20
N ILE A 81 3.56 -8.37 11.24
CA ILE A 81 3.12 -8.92 9.95
C ILE A 81 2.39 -10.25 10.15
N SER A 82 2.89 -11.15 11.01
CA SER A 82 2.25 -12.45 11.23
C SER A 82 0.89 -12.32 11.89
N GLU A 83 0.75 -11.44 12.88
CA GLU A 83 -0.52 -11.14 13.54
C GLU A 83 -1.51 -10.49 12.57
N THR A 84 -1.05 -9.49 11.80
CA THR A 84 -1.88 -8.85 10.75
C THR A 84 -2.33 -9.87 9.71
N HIS A 85 -1.46 -10.77 9.28
CA HIS A 85 -1.84 -11.83 8.34
C HIS A 85 -2.76 -12.88 8.98
N ALA A 86 -2.65 -13.12 10.30
CA ALA A 86 -3.55 -14.00 11.02
C ALA A 86 -4.96 -13.41 11.09
N THR A 87 -5.10 -12.13 11.39
CA THR A 87 -6.40 -11.44 11.39
C THR A 87 -7.00 -11.40 9.99
N ILE A 88 -6.23 -11.07 8.95
CA ILE A 88 -6.71 -11.08 7.56
C ILE A 88 -7.20 -12.48 7.16
N ARG A 89 -6.46 -13.55 7.49
CA ARG A 89 -6.92 -14.92 7.20
C ARG A 89 -8.19 -15.28 7.96
N ALA A 90 -8.31 -14.85 9.22
CA ALA A 90 -9.52 -15.06 10.01
C ALA A 90 -10.73 -14.30 9.42
N GLU A 91 -10.53 -13.05 8.96
CA GLU A 91 -11.57 -12.26 8.28
C GLU A 91 -11.98 -12.86 6.93
N ILE A 92 -11.03 -13.38 6.15
CA ILE A 92 -11.35 -14.06 4.88
C ILE A 92 -12.13 -15.35 5.12
N ALA A 93 -11.81 -16.09 6.20
CA ALA A 93 -12.51 -17.31 6.59
C ALA A 93 -13.89 -17.03 7.21
N SER A 94 -14.08 -15.84 7.80
CA SER A 94 -15.37 -15.38 8.31
C SER A 94 -16.38 -15.28 7.16
N SER A 95 -17.41 -16.13 7.21
CA SER A 95 -18.52 -16.11 6.26
C SER A 95 -19.59 -15.11 6.68
N ASP A 96 -19.22 -13.84 6.89
CA ASP A 96 -20.16 -12.83 7.37
C ASP A 96 -21.27 -12.56 6.33
N ALA A 97 -22.52 -12.76 6.77
CA ALA A 97 -23.68 -12.64 5.88
C ALA A 97 -23.80 -11.23 5.31
N ILE A 98 -23.56 -10.20 6.12
CA ILE A 98 -23.60 -8.80 5.69
C ILE A 98 -22.54 -8.58 4.62
N GLN A 99 -21.29 -9.04 4.83
CA GLN A 99 -20.18 -8.90 3.89
C GLN A 99 -20.42 -9.61 2.54
N ARG A 100 -21.16 -10.72 2.58
CA ARG A 100 -21.55 -11.48 1.38
C ARG A 100 -22.71 -10.84 0.62
N TRP A 101 -23.66 -10.24 1.32
CA TRP A 101 -24.93 -9.76 0.76
C TRP A 101 -24.94 -8.27 0.40
N TRP A 102 -24.10 -7.43 1.01
CA TRP A 102 -24.08 -5.99 0.66
C TRP A 102 -23.73 -5.77 -0.82
N ARG A 103 -22.81 -6.57 -1.38
CA ARG A 103 -22.40 -6.41 -2.78
C ARG A 103 -23.50 -6.79 -3.77
N PRO A 104 -24.18 -7.96 -3.64
CA PRO A 104 -25.39 -8.23 -4.41
C PRO A 104 -26.50 -7.21 -4.15
N ALA A 105 -26.73 -6.78 -2.90
CA ALA A 105 -27.77 -5.83 -2.56
C ALA A 105 -27.59 -4.49 -3.28
N TYR A 106 -26.35 -4.00 -3.40
CA TYR A 106 -26.03 -2.81 -4.19
C TYR A 106 -26.39 -2.97 -5.67
N ALA A 107 -26.13 -4.15 -6.27
CA ALA A 107 -26.51 -4.40 -7.66
C ALA A 107 -28.03 -4.45 -7.86
N TRP A 108 -28.76 -5.03 -6.91
CA TRP A 108 -30.21 -5.09 -6.93
C TRP A 108 -30.83 -3.70 -6.78
N GLU A 109 -30.36 -2.92 -5.82
CA GLU A 109 -30.79 -1.53 -5.61
C GLU A 109 -30.61 -0.71 -6.88
N LEU A 110 -29.44 -0.77 -7.51
CA LEU A 110 -29.18 -0.05 -8.76
C LEU A 110 -30.09 -0.51 -9.91
N THR A 111 -30.41 -1.81 -9.98
CA THR A 111 -31.33 -2.34 -10.99
C THR A 111 -32.76 -1.82 -10.78
N LEU A 112 -33.20 -1.73 -9.51
CA LEU A 112 -34.51 -1.19 -9.15
C LEU A 112 -34.59 0.31 -9.43
N GLU A 113 -33.53 1.07 -9.16
CA GLU A 113 -33.47 2.50 -9.52
C GLU A 113 -33.59 2.71 -11.03
N CYS A 114 -32.93 1.88 -11.83
CA CYS A 114 -33.01 1.91 -13.30
C CYS A 114 -34.44 1.69 -13.75
N ALA A 115 -35.08 0.64 -13.23
CA ALA A 115 -36.46 0.29 -13.56
C ALA A 115 -37.43 1.39 -13.15
N ALA A 116 -37.22 2.02 -11.98
CA ALA A 116 -38.04 3.14 -11.51
C ALA A 116 -37.94 4.35 -12.44
N LEU A 117 -36.72 4.76 -12.84
CA LEU A 117 -36.52 5.87 -13.76
C LEU A 117 -37.20 5.61 -15.12
N TRP A 118 -37.03 4.39 -15.67
CA TRP A 118 -37.69 4.01 -16.92
C TRP A 118 -39.21 4.00 -16.80
N THR A 119 -39.75 3.55 -15.67
CA THR A 119 -41.20 3.56 -15.41
C THR A 119 -41.75 4.98 -15.41
N VAL A 120 -41.07 5.92 -14.73
CA VAL A 120 -41.44 7.35 -14.74
C VAL A 120 -41.38 7.91 -16.15
N LEU A 121 -40.30 7.66 -16.90
CA LEU A 121 -40.17 8.15 -18.28
C LEU A 121 -41.32 7.65 -19.17
N VAL A 122 -41.57 6.33 -19.17
CA VAL A 122 -42.64 5.74 -19.99
C VAL A 122 -44.03 6.28 -19.58
N HIS A 123 -44.26 6.46 -18.28
CA HIS A 123 -45.49 7.04 -17.75
C HIS A 123 -45.70 8.48 -18.25
N GLU A 124 -44.69 9.35 -18.12
CA GLU A 124 -44.81 10.76 -18.53
C GLU A 124 -44.93 10.93 -20.05
N PHE A 125 -44.26 10.07 -20.83
CA PHE A 125 -44.46 10.03 -22.28
C PHE A 125 -45.88 9.61 -22.67
N TRP A 126 -46.52 8.76 -21.88
CA TRP A 126 -47.90 8.31 -22.12
C TRP A 126 -48.93 9.37 -21.71
N THR A 127 -48.73 10.04 -20.57
CA THR A 127 -49.63 11.09 -20.06
C THR A 127 -49.44 12.43 -20.76
N GLY A 128 -48.29 12.65 -21.41
CA GLY A 128 -47.99 13.87 -22.15
C GLY A 128 -47.63 15.07 -21.26
N ASP A 129 -47.14 14.84 -20.04
CA ASP A 129 -46.72 15.94 -19.15
C ASP A 129 -45.38 16.54 -19.60
N ILE A 130 -45.48 17.59 -20.40
CA ILE A 130 -44.34 18.33 -20.95
C ILE A 130 -43.50 18.99 -19.83
N GLN A 131 -44.09 19.33 -18.69
CA GLN A 131 -43.36 20.00 -17.60
C GLN A 131 -42.37 19.04 -16.95
N THR A 132 -42.81 17.82 -16.62
CA THR A 132 -41.95 16.79 -16.03
C THR A 132 -40.88 16.32 -17.02
N ILE A 133 -41.22 16.18 -18.30
CA ILE A 133 -40.25 15.87 -19.36
C ILE A 133 -39.14 16.93 -19.45
N ASN A 134 -39.50 18.22 -19.46
CA ASN A 134 -38.53 19.31 -19.50
C ASN A 134 -37.65 19.37 -18.24
N ALA A 135 -38.21 19.06 -17.06
CA ALA A 135 -37.44 18.97 -15.82
C ALA A 135 -36.40 17.83 -15.87
N LEU A 136 -36.75 16.66 -16.41
CA LEU A 136 -35.83 15.55 -16.61
C LEU A 136 -34.72 15.89 -17.61
N ILE A 137 -35.07 16.57 -18.71
CA ILE A 137 -34.09 17.07 -19.68
C ILE A 137 -33.11 18.03 -19.00
N GLY A 138 -33.61 19.00 -18.21
CA GLY A 138 -32.77 19.93 -17.44
C GLY A 138 -31.87 19.24 -16.41
N ALA A 139 -32.31 18.12 -15.85
CA ALA A 139 -31.55 17.32 -14.89
C ALA A 139 -30.58 16.30 -15.52
N THR A 140 -30.53 16.19 -16.87
CA THR A 140 -29.77 15.14 -17.57
C THR A 140 -28.31 15.08 -17.15
N ALA A 141 -27.63 16.22 -16.99
CA ALA A 141 -26.22 16.25 -16.61
C ALA A 141 -25.99 15.70 -15.19
N LEU A 142 -26.89 16.03 -14.26
CA LEU A 142 -26.84 15.54 -12.88
C LEU A 142 -27.16 14.05 -12.82
N LEU A 143 -28.20 13.60 -13.54
CA LEU A 143 -28.57 12.19 -13.64
C LEU A 143 -27.43 11.36 -14.27
N ALA A 144 -26.86 11.83 -15.37
CA ALA A 144 -25.74 11.15 -16.03
C ALA A 144 -24.53 11.02 -15.11
N THR A 145 -24.19 12.08 -14.35
CA THR A 145 -23.07 12.07 -13.40
C THR A 145 -23.31 11.09 -12.25
N TYR A 146 -24.51 11.13 -11.66
CA TYR A 146 -24.92 10.21 -10.60
C TYR A 146 -24.82 8.75 -11.04
N TRP A 147 -25.42 8.43 -12.19
CA TRP A 147 -25.43 7.08 -12.75
C TRP A 147 -24.04 6.62 -13.20
N ALA A 148 -23.22 7.50 -13.78
CA ALA A 148 -21.85 7.17 -14.14
C ALA A 148 -21.01 6.75 -12.93
N PHE A 149 -21.14 7.46 -11.81
CA PHE A 149 -20.44 7.10 -10.58
C PHE A 149 -20.91 5.73 -10.05
N ARG A 150 -22.23 5.51 -9.98
CA ARG A 150 -22.79 4.25 -9.47
C ARG A 150 -22.45 3.04 -10.34
N PHE A 151 -22.59 3.16 -11.66
CA PHE A 151 -22.17 2.10 -12.58
C PHE A 151 -20.66 1.87 -12.56
N GLY A 152 -19.87 2.92 -12.33
CA GLY A 152 -18.42 2.80 -12.12
C GLY A 152 -18.10 1.91 -10.92
N VAL A 153 -18.75 2.15 -9.78
CA VAL A 153 -18.61 1.31 -8.57
C VAL A 153 -19.03 -0.13 -8.85
N LEU A 154 -20.18 -0.33 -9.51
CA LEU A 154 -20.65 -1.67 -9.88
C LEU A 154 -19.66 -2.38 -10.81
N GLY A 155 -19.08 -1.67 -11.78
CA GLY A 155 -18.09 -2.21 -12.71
C GLY A 155 -16.81 -2.69 -12.02
N VAL A 156 -16.29 -1.90 -11.06
CA VAL A 156 -15.15 -2.31 -10.22
C VAL A 156 -15.51 -3.56 -9.41
N TYR A 157 -16.71 -3.61 -8.84
CA TYR A 157 -17.18 -4.77 -8.07
C TYR A 157 -17.28 -6.04 -8.92
N VAL A 158 -17.96 -6.00 -10.08
CA VAL A 158 -18.14 -7.18 -10.94
C VAL A 158 -16.78 -7.70 -11.43
N SER A 159 -15.87 -6.79 -11.78
CA SER A 159 -14.49 -7.12 -12.15
C SER A 159 -13.73 -7.77 -10.99
N GLY A 160 -13.79 -7.18 -9.79
CA GLY A 160 -13.17 -7.73 -8.57
C GLY A 160 -13.68 -9.13 -8.23
N ARG A 161 -15.00 -9.33 -8.23
CA ARG A 161 -15.62 -10.63 -7.94
C ARG A 161 -15.26 -11.69 -8.98
N THR A 162 -15.15 -11.30 -10.24
CA THR A 162 -14.71 -12.23 -11.30
C THR A 162 -13.27 -12.66 -11.06
N ARG A 163 -12.39 -11.73 -10.68
CA ARG A 163 -10.99 -12.05 -10.33
C ARG A 163 -10.88 -12.95 -9.10
N GLU A 164 -11.63 -12.67 -8.05
CA GLU A 164 -11.70 -13.51 -6.84
C GLU A 164 -12.07 -14.96 -7.21
N LYS A 165 -13.10 -15.15 -8.04
CA LYS A 165 -13.53 -16.47 -8.51
C LYS A 165 -12.51 -17.17 -9.40
N VAL A 166 -11.85 -16.43 -10.30
CA VAL A 166 -10.82 -17.00 -11.17
C VAL A 166 -9.61 -17.42 -10.34
N CYS A 167 -9.13 -16.56 -9.43
CA CYS A 167 -8.02 -16.89 -8.54
C CYS A 167 -8.33 -18.12 -7.69
N ALA A 168 -9.55 -18.23 -7.13
CA ALA A 168 -9.99 -19.42 -6.40
C ALA A 168 -10.03 -20.69 -7.28
N ALA A 169 -10.34 -20.58 -8.57
CA ALA A 169 -10.45 -21.72 -9.48
C ALA A 169 -9.11 -22.13 -10.11
N THR A 170 -8.20 -21.19 -10.36
CA THR A 170 -6.95 -21.43 -11.12
C THR A 170 -5.69 -21.29 -10.29
N GLY A 171 -5.77 -20.76 -9.07
CA GLY A 171 -4.61 -20.49 -8.20
C GLY A 171 -3.70 -19.36 -8.70
N GLN A 172 -4.11 -18.63 -9.74
CA GLN A 172 -3.35 -17.52 -10.32
C GLN A 172 -4.11 -16.20 -10.14
N ASP A 173 -3.41 -15.16 -9.70
CA ASP A 173 -3.96 -13.81 -9.67
C ASP A 173 -4.25 -13.32 -11.08
N ALA A 174 -5.54 -13.22 -11.42
CA ALA A 174 -5.95 -12.70 -12.72
C ALA A 174 -5.58 -11.20 -12.82
N PRO A 175 -4.81 -10.79 -13.85
CA PRO A 175 -4.34 -9.41 -13.98
C PRO A 175 -5.52 -8.46 -14.15
N GLY A 176 -5.46 -7.31 -13.47
CA GLY A 176 -6.51 -6.30 -13.49
C GLY A 176 -6.69 -5.67 -14.88
N ALA A 177 -7.86 -5.06 -15.15
CA ALA A 177 -8.11 -4.37 -16.42
C ALA A 177 -7.10 -3.24 -16.68
N ILE A 178 -6.75 -2.47 -15.64
CA ILE A 178 -5.71 -1.43 -15.69
C ILE A 178 -4.33 -2.04 -15.98
N GLU A 179 -4.00 -3.16 -15.33
CA GLU A 179 -2.72 -3.84 -15.54
C GLU A 179 -2.58 -4.39 -16.96
N LYS A 180 -3.68 -4.93 -17.53
CA LYS A 180 -3.74 -5.35 -18.93
C LYS A 180 -3.55 -4.16 -19.87
N LEU A 181 -4.16 -3.02 -19.57
CA LEU A 181 -3.97 -1.78 -20.35
C LEU A 181 -2.53 -1.28 -20.26
N VAL A 182 -1.93 -1.23 -19.07
CA VAL A 182 -0.52 -0.84 -18.88
C VAL A 182 0.41 -1.79 -19.62
N LYS A 183 0.22 -3.11 -19.50
CA LYS A 183 1.01 -4.10 -20.25
C LYS A 183 0.85 -3.95 -21.76
N ALA A 184 -0.35 -3.66 -22.25
CA ALA A 184 -0.59 -3.43 -23.68
C ALA A 184 0.09 -2.16 -24.19
N VAL A 185 0.13 -1.09 -23.39
CA VAL A 185 0.81 0.16 -23.72
C VAL A 185 2.34 0.01 -23.66
N VAL A 186 2.85 -0.67 -22.63
CA VAL A 186 4.30 -0.91 -22.45
C VAL A 186 4.86 -1.81 -23.55
N LYS A 187 4.12 -2.83 -24.00
CA LYS A 187 4.55 -3.75 -25.07
C LYS A 187 4.55 -3.11 -26.47
N LYS A 188 4.00 -1.90 -26.60
CA LYS A 188 3.92 -1.14 -27.87
C LYS A 188 5.02 -0.08 -27.99
N LYS A 189 5.85 0.11 -26.95
CA LYS A 189 7.13 0.83 -27.00
C LYS A 189 8.26 -0.16 -27.19
#